data_AF-A0AAD2FC96-F1
#
_entry.id   AF-A0AAD2FC96-F1
#
_cell.length_a   1.000
_cell.length_b   1.000
_cell.length_c   1.000
_cell.angle_alpha   90.00
_cell.angle_beta   90.00
_cell.angle_gamma   90.00
#
_symmetry.space_group_name_H-M   'P 1'
#
loop_
_entity.id
_entity.type
_entity.pdbx_description
1 polymer ?
#
loop_
_entity_poly.entity_id
_entity_poly.type
_entity_poly.pdbx_seq_one_letter_code
_entity_poly.pdbx_strand_id
1 'polypeptide(L)'
;MLSRVSQFIARKALIQPVFRPTGVALFSTDIVPGYGKGKTSTGIVGLPYDPNGVSNIVVQYQALLDRMAASDLPETAQYRVDVEKIARYRIKVAMENPEDPDMVEDLCQCGQVEELVEQAKDEMEVLDMYLKERLWEHINDSDVDIDYNPDPSKDHKGMEGEEEEESS
;
A
#
# COMPACT_ATOMS: atom_id res chain seq x y z
N MET A 1 80.23 -17.88 11.64
CA MET A 1 80.51 -18.82 12.74
C MET A 1 79.23 -19.52 13.12
N LEU A 2 79.19 -20.85 12.99
CA LEU A 2 78.07 -21.67 13.44
C LEU A 2 77.98 -21.64 14.98
N SER A 3 76.76 -21.59 15.51
CA SER A 3 76.51 -22.10 16.86
C SER A 3 75.20 -22.90 16.87
N ARG A 4 75.33 -24.15 17.28
CA ARG A 4 74.29 -25.16 17.46
C ARG A 4 73.57 -24.91 18.77
N VAL A 5 72.26 -25.12 18.85
CA VAL A 5 71.66 -25.76 20.04
C VAL A 5 70.46 -26.60 19.63
N SER A 6 70.56 -27.88 19.97
CA SER A 6 69.53 -28.90 19.97
C SER A 6 68.44 -28.58 20.99
N GLN A 7 67.17 -28.82 20.66
CA GLN A 7 66.16 -29.17 21.66
C GLN A 7 64.98 -29.92 21.04
N PHE A 8 64.92 -31.21 21.39
CA PHE A 8 63.76 -32.08 21.32
C PHE A 8 62.66 -31.52 22.24
N ILE A 9 61.44 -31.31 21.74
CA ILE A 9 60.26 -31.15 22.61
C ILE A 9 59.11 -32.04 22.13
N ALA A 10 58.58 -32.72 23.14
CA ALA A 10 57.62 -33.79 23.16
C ALA A 10 56.30 -33.55 22.41
N ARG A 11 55.77 -34.67 21.91
CA ARG A 11 54.38 -34.88 21.53
C ARG A 11 53.42 -34.49 22.65
N LYS A 12 52.40 -33.70 22.32
CA LYS A 12 51.10 -33.72 23.02
C LYS A 12 50.01 -33.56 21.99
N ALA A 13 49.47 -34.68 21.52
CA ALA A 13 48.25 -34.70 20.73
C ALA A 13 47.09 -34.32 21.67
N LEU A 14 46.61 -33.08 21.57
CA LEU A 14 45.34 -32.66 22.15
C LEU A 14 44.25 -33.02 21.14
N ILE A 15 43.52 -34.10 21.42
CA ILE A 15 42.27 -34.42 20.76
C ILE A 15 41.25 -33.39 21.28
N GLN A 16 40.84 -32.45 20.43
CA GLN A 16 39.68 -31.61 20.74
C GLN A 16 38.40 -32.37 20.39
N PRO A 17 37.37 -32.41 21.25
CA PRO A 17 36.09 -32.94 20.86
C PRO A 17 35.47 -32.01 19.82
N VAL A 18 35.24 -32.53 18.61
CA VAL A 18 34.41 -31.89 17.59
C VAL A 18 32.98 -31.88 18.11
N PHE A 19 32.58 -30.79 18.76
CA PHE A 19 31.19 -30.53 19.07
C PHE A 19 30.48 -30.19 17.77
N ARG A 20 29.82 -31.18 17.18
CA ARG A 20 28.95 -31.01 16.01
C ARG A 20 27.55 -30.71 16.54
N PRO A 21 27.02 -29.48 16.44
CA PRO A 21 25.63 -29.26 16.74
C PRO A 21 24.81 -29.98 15.65
N THR A 22 24.24 -31.12 16.03
CA THR A 22 23.13 -31.74 15.31
C THR A 22 21.87 -30.99 15.69
N GLY A 23 21.75 -29.79 15.15
CA GLY A 23 20.56 -28.96 15.26
C GLY A 23 20.22 -28.45 13.88
N VAL A 24 19.50 -29.25 13.10
CA VAL A 24 18.72 -28.69 12.00
C VAL A 24 17.62 -27.90 12.69
N ALA A 25 17.82 -26.60 12.83
CA ALA A 25 16.74 -25.72 13.22
C ALA A 25 15.72 -25.76 12.07
N LEU A 26 14.71 -26.63 12.22
CA LEU A 26 13.47 -26.55 11.46
C LEU A 26 12.77 -25.27 11.90
N PHE A 27 13.21 -24.13 11.37
CA PHE A 27 12.35 -22.97 11.28
C PHE A 27 11.28 -23.31 10.23
N SER A 28 10.24 -24.02 10.63
CA SER A 28 8.98 -24.01 9.87
C SER A 28 8.30 -22.70 10.21
N THR A 29 8.75 -21.61 9.59
CA THR A 29 7.84 -20.51 9.33
C THR A 29 6.97 -21.02 8.19
N ASP A 30 5.80 -21.57 8.50
CA ASP A 30 4.82 -21.84 7.46
C ASP A 30 4.58 -20.51 6.75
N ILE A 31 5.13 -20.36 5.55
CA ILE A 31 5.03 -19.14 4.76
C ILE A 31 3.57 -19.03 4.35
N VAL A 32 2.82 -18.20 5.07
CA VAL A 32 1.43 -17.93 4.74
C VAL A 32 1.42 -16.97 3.54
N PRO A 33 0.83 -17.35 2.40
CA PRO A 33 0.62 -16.39 1.32
C PRO A 33 -0.30 -15.26 1.81
N GLY A 34 0.12 -14.01 1.59
CA GLY A 34 -0.67 -12.81 1.89
C GLY A 34 -0.44 -12.15 3.25
N TYR A 35 0.49 -12.61 4.10
CA TYR A 35 0.76 -11.97 5.40
C TYR A 35 2.21 -12.17 5.85
N GLY A 36 2.86 -11.15 6.41
CA GLY A 36 4.15 -11.30 7.08
C GLY A 36 5.39 -10.98 6.25
N LYS A 37 6.50 -10.77 6.97
CA LYS A 37 7.86 -10.77 6.40
C LYS A 37 8.15 -12.12 5.75
N GLY A 38 8.18 -12.14 4.41
CA GLY A 38 8.38 -13.35 3.61
C GLY A 38 7.17 -13.79 2.78
N LYS A 39 6.12 -12.95 2.66
CA LYS A 39 5.01 -13.25 1.76
C LYS A 39 5.50 -13.49 0.33
N THR A 40 5.00 -14.56 -0.30
CA THR A 40 5.39 -14.99 -1.67
C THR A 40 4.35 -14.60 -2.72
N SER A 41 3.13 -14.34 -2.28
CA SER A 41 2.00 -13.86 -3.10
C SER A 41 1.05 -13.07 -2.21
N THR A 42 0.24 -12.21 -2.81
CA THR A 42 -0.80 -11.40 -2.15
C THR A 42 -2.08 -12.20 -1.87
N GLY A 43 -2.25 -13.36 -2.49
CA GLY A 43 -3.52 -14.12 -2.46
C GLY A 43 -4.64 -13.53 -3.33
N ILE A 44 -4.39 -12.41 -4.02
CA ILE A 44 -5.34 -11.73 -4.90
C ILE A 44 -4.95 -11.99 -6.36
N VAL A 45 -5.91 -12.43 -7.18
CA VAL A 45 -5.67 -12.68 -8.61
C VAL A 45 -5.46 -11.34 -9.32
N GLY A 46 -4.37 -11.22 -10.08
CA GLY A 46 -4.05 -10.01 -10.85
C GLY A 46 -3.19 -8.99 -10.10
N LEU A 47 -2.93 -9.18 -8.80
CA LEU A 47 -2.06 -8.31 -8.00
C LEU A 47 -0.79 -9.06 -7.59
N PRO A 48 0.35 -8.89 -8.29
CA PRO A 48 1.59 -9.59 -7.95
C PRO A 48 2.19 -9.06 -6.65
N TYR A 49 2.93 -9.93 -5.95
CA TYR A 49 3.71 -9.51 -4.77
C TYR A 49 4.84 -8.56 -5.17
N ASP A 50 4.99 -7.47 -4.41
CA ASP A 50 6.05 -6.49 -4.60
C ASP A 50 6.96 -6.38 -3.34
N PRO A 51 8.22 -6.84 -3.42
CA PRO A 51 9.17 -6.73 -2.31
C PRO A 51 9.44 -5.29 -1.88
N ASN A 52 9.24 -4.31 -2.76
CA ASN A 52 9.48 -2.90 -2.49
C ASN A 52 8.18 -2.09 -2.31
N GLY A 53 7.06 -2.75 -1.99
CA GLY A 53 5.74 -2.12 -1.88
C GLY A 53 5.72 -0.87 -0.99
N VAL A 54 6.35 -0.92 0.19
CA VAL A 54 6.41 0.23 1.12
C VAL A 54 7.16 1.42 0.52
N SER A 55 8.26 1.18 -0.18
CA SER A 55 9.01 2.23 -0.88
C SER A 55 8.18 2.81 -2.04
N ASN A 56 7.49 1.94 -2.77
CA ASN A 56 6.64 2.34 -3.89
C ASN A 56 5.44 3.18 -3.44
N ILE A 57 4.86 2.94 -2.26
CA ILE A 57 3.86 3.83 -1.66
C ILE A 57 4.39 5.26 -1.60
N VAL A 58 5.58 5.46 -1.02
CA VAL A 58 6.17 6.80 -0.87
C VAL A 58 6.37 7.46 -2.24
N VAL A 59 6.91 6.71 -3.21
CA VAL A 59 7.15 7.23 -4.57
C VAL A 59 5.85 7.64 -5.26
N GLN A 60 4.83 6.78 -5.25
CA GLN A 60 3.58 7.05 -5.97
C GLN A 60 2.77 8.18 -5.33
N TYR A 61 2.63 8.20 -3.99
CA TYR A 61 1.92 9.29 -3.32
C TYR A 61 2.67 10.62 -3.41
N GLN A 62 4.01 10.61 -3.40
CA GLN A 62 4.77 11.85 -3.62
C GLN A 62 4.56 12.37 -5.04
N ALA A 63 4.58 11.50 -6.05
CA ALA A 63 4.28 11.88 -7.43
C ALA A 63 2.86 12.46 -7.57
N LEU A 64 1.88 11.89 -6.87
CA LEU A 64 0.50 12.41 -6.80
C LEU A 64 0.48 13.83 -6.20
N LEU A 65 1.13 14.05 -5.06
CA LEU A 65 1.21 15.36 -4.42
C LEU A 65 1.91 16.39 -5.31
N ASP A 66 2.99 16.01 -5.98
CA ASP A 66 3.74 16.88 -6.90
C ASP A 66 2.88 17.24 -8.13
N ARG A 67 2.14 16.26 -8.68
CA ARG A 67 1.21 16.47 -9.80
C ARG A 67 0.07 17.41 -9.43
N MET A 68 -0.49 17.27 -8.23
CA MET A 68 -1.51 18.17 -7.69
C MET A 68 -0.96 19.59 -7.48
N ALA A 69 0.24 19.72 -6.91
CA ALA A 69 0.88 21.01 -6.71
C ALA A 69 1.23 21.74 -8.02
N ALA A 70 1.54 20.99 -9.08
CA ALA A 70 1.80 21.52 -10.42
C ALA A 70 0.52 21.87 -11.21
N SER A 71 -0.66 21.44 -10.73
CA SER A 71 -1.93 21.66 -11.40
C SER A 71 -2.58 23.02 -11.04
N ASP A 72 -3.63 23.38 -11.76
CA ASP A 72 -4.46 24.56 -11.52
C ASP A 72 -5.56 24.33 -10.47
N LEU A 73 -5.55 23.19 -9.80
CA LEU A 73 -6.49 22.82 -8.75
C LEU A 73 -6.33 23.76 -7.53
N PRO A 74 -7.35 24.53 -7.13
CA PRO A 74 -7.24 25.45 -6.01
C PRO A 74 -7.09 24.72 -4.67
N GLU A 75 -6.33 25.31 -3.73
CA GLU A 75 -6.13 24.76 -2.38
C GLU A 75 -7.43 24.64 -1.56
N THR A 76 -8.47 25.40 -1.93
CA THR A 76 -9.78 25.37 -1.30
C THR A 76 -10.68 24.25 -1.82
N ALA A 77 -10.31 23.55 -2.90
CA ALA A 77 -11.09 22.44 -3.42
C ALA A 77 -11.09 21.29 -2.39
N GLN A 78 -12.28 20.84 -1.99
CA GLN A 78 -12.42 19.80 -0.96
C GLN A 78 -11.70 18.50 -1.34
N TYR A 79 -11.78 18.11 -2.63
CA TYR A 79 -11.02 16.98 -3.18
C TYR A 79 -9.51 17.09 -2.90
N ARG A 80 -8.90 18.25 -3.19
CA ARG A 80 -7.47 18.49 -2.93
C ARG A 80 -7.14 18.33 -1.45
N VAL A 81 -7.94 18.95 -0.59
CA VAL A 81 -7.74 18.94 0.85
C VAL A 81 -7.75 17.51 1.41
N ASP A 82 -8.66 16.66 0.95
CA ASP A 82 -8.81 15.32 1.48
C ASP A 82 -7.80 14.34 0.89
N VAL A 83 -7.53 14.40 -0.41
CA VAL A 83 -6.48 13.60 -1.05
C VAL A 83 -5.11 13.92 -0.46
N GLU A 84 -4.79 15.20 -0.22
CA GLU A 84 -3.54 15.59 0.42
C GLU A 84 -3.41 15.04 1.84
N LYS A 85 -4.49 15.02 2.64
CA LYS A 85 -4.47 14.44 4.00
C LYS A 85 -4.18 12.94 3.94
N ILE A 86 -4.88 12.22 3.04
CA ILE A 86 -4.73 10.77 2.89
C ILE A 86 -3.31 10.43 2.41
N ALA A 87 -2.83 11.10 1.37
CA ALA A 87 -1.50 10.89 0.80
C ALA A 87 -0.40 11.17 1.85
N ARG A 88 -0.47 12.29 2.56
CA ARG A 88 0.51 12.63 3.61
C ARG A 88 0.49 11.63 4.76
N TYR A 89 -0.70 11.14 5.16
CA TYR A 89 -0.81 10.11 6.18
C TYR A 89 -0.15 8.80 5.74
N ARG A 90 -0.46 8.31 4.54
CA ARG A 90 0.10 7.08 3.98
C ARG A 90 1.62 7.16 3.81
N ILE A 91 2.13 8.28 3.30
CA ILE A 91 3.58 8.54 3.21
C ILE A 91 4.22 8.48 4.60
N LYS A 92 3.64 9.18 5.59
CA LYS A 92 4.17 9.21 6.95
C LYS A 92 4.28 7.80 7.55
N VAL A 93 3.22 7.01 7.46
CA VAL A 93 3.19 5.63 7.98
C VAL A 93 4.24 4.76 7.29
N ALA A 94 4.37 4.87 5.96
CA ALA A 94 5.36 4.12 5.18
C ALA A 94 6.81 4.53 5.52
N MET A 95 7.06 5.82 5.77
CA MET A 95 8.38 6.31 6.18
C MET A 95 8.75 5.94 7.61
N GLU A 96 7.78 5.83 8.51
CA GLU A 96 7.99 5.40 9.90
C GLU A 96 8.27 3.89 10.00
N ASN A 97 7.76 3.08 9.05
CA ASN A 97 7.85 1.61 9.08
C ASN A 97 8.38 1.02 7.75
N PRO A 98 9.60 1.36 7.29
CA PRO A 98 10.10 0.96 5.97
C PRO A 98 10.34 -0.55 5.82
N GLU A 99 10.65 -1.25 6.92
CA GLU A 99 11.00 -2.67 6.95
C GLU A 99 9.86 -3.55 7.50
N ASP A 100 8.67 -2.98 7.69
CA ASP A 100 7.54 -3.64 8.34
C ASP A 100 6.23 -3.37 7.59
N PRO A 101 5.97 -4.13 6.50
CA PRO A 101 4.76 -3.95 5.71
C PRO A 101 3.49 -4.26 6.51
N ASP A 102 3.53 -5.22 7.45
CA ASP A 102 2.36 -5.60 8.26
C ASP A 102 1.93 -4.41 9.15
N MET A 103 2.89 -3.71 9.75
CA MET A 103 2.60 -2.50 10.53
C MET A 103 2.00 -1.38 9.68
N VAL A 104 2.45 -1.23 8.43
CA VAL A 104 1.87 -0.25 7.49
C VAL A 104 0.42 -0.62 7.15
N GLU A 105 0.14 -1.89 6.91
CA GLU A 105 -1.20 -2.41 6.63
C GLU A 105 -2.15 -2.19 7.82
N ASP A 106 -1.70 -2.53 9.03
CA ASP A 106 -2.47 -2.34 10.27
C ASP A 106 -2.76 -0.88 10.60
N LEU A 107 -1.80 0.02 10.34
CA LEU A 107 -1.98 1.47 10.57
C LEU A 107 -2.83 2.13 9.49
N CYS A 108 -2.70 1.71 8.23
CA CYS A 108 -3.48 2.27 7.12
C CYS A 108 -4.91 1.71 7.07
N GLN A 109 -5.14 0.50 7.58
CA GLN A 109 -6.42 -0.21 7.59
C GLN A 109 -7.15 -0.20 6.25
N CYS A 110 -6.39 -0.35 5.15
CA CYS A 110 -6.91 -0.17 3.80
C CYS A 110 -6.33 -1.20 2.80
N GLY A 111 -6.28 -2.46 3.23
CA GLY A 111 -5.75 -3.58 2.44
C GLY A 111 -4.25 -3.78 2.57
N GLN A 112 -3.69 -4.58 1.68
CA GLN A 112 -2.26 -4.89 1.60
C GLN A 112 -1.46 -3.71 1.03
N VAL A 113 -0.14 -3.68 1.28
CA VAL A 113 0.74 -2.63 0.73
C VAL A 113 0.69 -2.54 -0.80
N GLU A 114 0.52 -3.65 -1.52
CA GLU A 114 0.38 -3.66 -2.98
C GLU A 114 -0.93 -3.01 -3.44
N GLU A 115 -2.02 -3.19 -2.69
CA GLU A 115 -3.30 -2.53 -2.97
C GLU A 115 -3.19 -1.01 -2.76
N LEU A 116 -2.43 -0.58 -1.75
CA LEU A 116 -2.18 0.85 -1.51
C LEU A 116 -1.38 1.52 -2.64
N VAL A 117 -0.48 0.77 -3.28
CA VAL A 117 0.28 1.24 -4.46
C VAL A 117 -0.64 1.37 -5.67
N GLU A 118 -1.53 0.40 -5.91
CA GLU A 118 -2.49 0.51 -7.02
C GLU A 118 -3.51 1.62 -6.78
N GLN A 119 -4.03 1.77 -5.56
CA GLN A 119 -4.88 2.91 -5.22
C GLN A 119 -4.22 4.25 -5.53
N ALA A 120 -2.90 4.38 -5.34
CA ALA A 120 -2.18 5.62 -5.67
C ALA A 120 -2.11 5.88 -7.18
N LYS A 121 -2.03 4.83 -7.99
CA LYS A 121 -2.03 4.91 -9.46
C LYS A 121 -3.42 5.22 -9.98
N ASP A 122 -4.44 4.54 -9.47
CA ASP A 122 -5.84 4.83 -9.80
C ASP A 122 -6.18 6.28 -9.44
N GLU A 123 -5.71 6.78 -8.29
CA GLU A 123 -5.90 8.18 -7.88
C GLU A 123 -5.22 9.17 -8.85
N MET A 124 -4.12 8.79 -9.50
CA MET A 124 -3.49 9.60 -10.55
C MET A 124 -4.41 9.70 -11.79
N GLU A 125 -5.05 8.60 -12.18
CA GLU A 125 -6.02 8.60 -13.29
C GLU A 125 -7.25 9.43 -12.96
N VAL A 126 -7.77 9.28 -11.72
CA VAL A 126 -8.87 10.10 -11.21
C VAL A 126 -8.48 11.57 -11.21
N LEU A 127 -7.27 11.92 -10.78
CA LEU A 127 -6.78 13.30 -10.81
C LEU A 127 -6.74 13.87 -12.22
N ASP A 128 -6.27 13.11 -13.22
CA ASP A 128 -6.25 13.57 -14.60
C ASP A 128 -7.66 13.82 -15.17
N MET A 129 -8.62 12.94 -14.85
CA MET A 129 -10.04 13.17 -15.16
C MET A 129 -10.56 14.40 -14.41
N TYR A 130 -10.24 14.53 -13.12
CA TYR A 130 -10.71 15.59 -12.25
C TYR A 130 -10.30 16.97 -12.77
N LEU A 131 -9.04 17.09 -13.19
CA LEU A 131 -8.47 18.29 -13.80
C LEU A 131 -9.05 18.61 -15.17
N LYS A 132 -9.26 17.58 -16.01
CA LYS A 132 -9.84 17.75 -17.35
C LYS A 132 -11.25 18.33 -17.30
N GLU A 133 -12.10 17.81 -16.41
CA GLU A 133 -13.50 18.21 -16.30
C GLU A 133 -13.73 19.35 -15.29
N ARG A 134 -12.69 19.83 -14.61
CA ARG A 134 -12.76 20.93 -13.61
C ARG A 134 -13.88 20.74 -12.59
N LEU A 135 -14.04 19.52 -12.06
CA LEU A 135 -15.18 19.12 -11.21
C LEU A 135 -15.42 20.01 -9.98
N TRP A 136 -14.40 20.70 -9.50
CA TRP A 136 -14.53 21.64 -8.38
C TRP A 136 -15.40 22.87 -8.69
N GLU A 137 -15.64 23.19 -9.96
CA GLU A 137 -16.49 24.31 -10.37
C GLU A 137 -17.97 23.94 -10.33
N HIS A 138 -18.30 22.66 -10.59
CA HIS A 138 -19.67 22.16 -10.66
C HIS A 138 -20.37 21.98 -9.31
N ILE A 139 -19.67 22.21 -8.18
CA ILE A 139 -20.22 22.05 -6.83
C ILE A 139 -21.37 23.04 -6.58
N ASN A 140 -21.27 24.25 -7.11
CA ASN A 140 -22.27 25.31 -6.87
C ASN A 140 -23.53 25.20 -7.74
N ASP A 141 -23.48 24.41 -8.82
CA ASP A 141 -24.54 24.34 -9.83
C ASP A 141 -25.56 23.21 -9.56
N SER A 142 -25.44 22.52 -8.42
CA SER A 142 -26.30 21.40 -8.09
C SER A 142 -27.59 21.85 -7.39
N ASP A 143 -28.64 22.08 -8.18
CA ASP A 143 -30.03 22.28 -7.72
C ASP A 143 -30.64 20.95 -7.22
N VAL A 144 -29.97 20.27 -6.29
CA VAL A 144 -30.45 18.99 -5.73
C VAL A 144 -31.34 19.29 -4.54
N ASP A 145 -32.64 19.03 -4.68
CA ASP A 145 -33.59 19.04 -3.57
C ASP A 145 -33.28 17.89 -2.61
N ILE A 146 -32.58 18.19 -1.52
CA ILE A 146 -32.29 17.22 -0.46
C ILE A 146 -33.57 17.02 0.37
N ASP A 147 -34.24 15.88 0.19
CA ASP A 147 -35.30 15.44 1.11
C ASP A 147 -34.66 14.89 2.39
N TYR A 148 -34.81 15.62 3.49
CA TYR A 148 -34.24 15.26 4.79
C TYR A 148 -35.01 14.13 5.50
N ASN A 149 -36.22 13.79 5.03
CA ASN A 149 -37.02 12.70 5.59
C ASN A 149 -37.62 11.85 4.46
N PRO A 150 -36.76 11.14 3.70
CA PRO A 150 -37.21 10.29 2.63
C PRO A 150 -38.05 9.16 3.21
N ASP A 151 -39.19 8.89 2.60
CA ASP A 151 -40.04 7.76 2.97
C ASP A 151 -39.36 6.46 2.50
N PRO A 152 -38.88 5.59 3.40
CA PRO A 152 -38.12 4.39 3.04
C PRO A 152 -38.97 3.37 2.25
N SER A 153 -40.29 3.54 2.17
CA SER A 153 -41.17 2.71 1.35
C SER A 153 -41.15 3.08 -0.14
N LYS A 154 -40.68 4.28 -0.50
CA LYS A 154 -40.70 4.79 -1.89
C LYS A 154 -39.47 4.37 -2.71
N ASP A 155 -38.39 3.97 -2.06
CA ASP A 155 -37.12 3.60 -2.71
C ASP A 155 -37.19 2.27 -3.48
N HIS A 156 -38.29 1.50 -3.35
CA HIS A 156 -38.47 0.23 -4.07
C HIS A 156 -39.01 0.39 -5.50
N LYS A 157 -39.42 1.58 -5.96
CA LYS A 157 -39.75 1.78 -7.38
C LYS A 157 -38.46 1.88 -8.21
N GLY A 158 -37.81 0.74 -8.42
CA GLY A 158 -36.82 0.57 -9.47
C GLY A 158 -37.43 0.91 -10.83
N MET A 159 -36.59 1.47 -11.72
CA MET A 159 -36.86 1.75 -13.14
C MET A 159 -38.08 1.01 -13.72
N GLU A 160 -39.26 1.62 -13.66
CA GLU A 160 -40.35 1.31 -14.58
C GLU A 160 -40.06 2.18 -15.81
N GLY A 161 -39.72 1.54 -16.93
CA GLY A 161 -39.38 2.22 -18.17
C GLY A 161 -40.46 3.23 -18.57
N GLU A 162 -40.03 4.34 -19.16
CA GLU A 162 -40.90 5.29 -19.84
C GLU A 162 -41.66 4.52 -20.94
N GLU A 163 -42.90 4.11 -20.66
CA GLU A 163 -43.83 3.71 -21.71
C GLU A 163 -44.29 5.00 -22.40
N GLU A 164 -43.73 5.24 -23.59
CA GLU A 164 -44.20 6.26 -24.53
C GLU A 164 -45.71 6.03 -24.79
N GLU A 165 -46.56 6.91 -24.25
CA GLU A 165 -47.96 6.97 -24.67
C GLU A 165 -48.03 7.50 -26.11
N GLU A 166 -48.12 6.59 -27.08
CA GLU A 166 -48.50 6.86 -28.46
C GLU A 166 -49.91 7.49 -28.48
N SER A 167 -49.99 8.80 -28.64
CA SER A 167 -51.26 9.52 -28.81
C SER A 167 -51.90 9.15 -30.15
N SER A 168 -53.11 8.57 -30.10
CA SER A 168 -54.01 8.37 -31.25
C SER A 168 -54.52 9.68 -31.87
#